data_AF-A0A821PM41-F1
#
_entry.id   AF-A0A821PM41-F1
#
_cell.length_a   1.000
_cell.length_b   1.000
_cell.length_c   1.000
_cell.angle_alpha   90.00
_cell.angle_beta   90.00
_cell.angle_gamma   90.00
#
_symmetry.space_group_name_H-M   'P 1'
#
loop_
_entity.id
_entity.type
_entity.pdbx_description
1 polymer ?
#
loop_
_entity_poly.entity_id
_entity_poly.type
_entity_poly.pdbx_seq_one_letter_code
_entity_poly.pdbx_strand_id
1 'polypeptide(L)'
;MTQLHDNIVGIDAAIFMHPTTWKASGHVDNFSDPMIDNKDSNKRYRVDHLIESYAEELKAAGKEQDAENVLADMDNLLGKDDYAGLKKLIEEHKIKCAV
;
A
#
# COMPACT_ATOMS: atom_id res chain seq x y z
N MET A 1 -18.13 -13.54 21.94
CA MET A 1 -18.20 -14.22 20.62
C MET A 1 -17.04 -15.19 20.36
N THR A 2 -15.87 -15.08 21.01
CA THR A 2 -14.84 -16.15 20.98
C THR A 2 -14.84 -17.04 22.24
N GLN A 3 -15.23 -16.50 23.40
CA GLN A 3 -15.32 -17.22 24.68
C GLN A 3 -16.49 -18.23 24.80
N LEU A 4 -17.34 -18.34 23.78
CA LEU A 4 -18.50 -19.26 23.75
C LEU A 4 -18.25 -20.51 22.89
N HIS A 5 -17.06 -20.63 22.30
CA HIS A 5 -16.68 -21.74 21.44
C HIS A 5 -15.62 -22.60 22.15
N ASP A 6 -15.95 -23.86 22.42
CA ASP A 6 -15.09 -24.80 23.16
C ASP A 6 -13.75 -25.11 22.46
N ASN A 7 -13.64 -24.81 21.16
CA ASN A 7 -12.45 -25.06 20.35
C ASN A 7 -11.51 -23.85 20.20
N ILE A 8 -11.76 -22.74 20.89
CA ILE A 8 -10.93 -21.53 20.82
C ILE A 8 -10.20 -21.36 22.14
N VAL A 9 -8.87 -21.49 22.12
CA VAL A 9 -8.02 -21.30 23.29
C VAL A 9 -7.47 -19.87 23.31
N GLY A 10 -7.66 -19.16 24.43
CA GLY A 10 -7.08 -17.84 24.64
C GLY A 10 -5.59 -17.95 24.94
N ILE A 11 -4.78 -17.15 24.24
CA ILE A 11 -3.34 -17.00 24.47
C ILE A 11 -3.05 -15.51 24.48
N ASP A 12 -2.21 -15.08 25.42
CA ASP A 12 -1.67 -13.73 25.47
C ASP A 12 -0.16 -13.80 25.20
N ALA A 13 0.30 -13.03 24.22
CA ALA A 13 1.67 -13.07 23.72
C ALA A 13 2.33 -11.71 23.86
N ALA A 14 3.65 -11.72 24.06
CA ALA A 14 4.42 -10.48 24.19
C ALA A 14 4.44 -9.68 22.87
N ILE A 15 4.32 -8.35 22.97
CA ILE A 15 4.44 -7.43 21.83
C ILE A 15 5.88 -7.40 21.30
N PHE A 16 6.86 -7.36 22.20
CA PHE A 16 8.28 -7.42 21.82
C PHE A 16 8.71 -8.87 21.61
N MET A 17 9.12 -9.19 20.38
CA MET A 17 9.61 -10.52 20.00
C MET A 17 11.06 -10.46 19.52
N HIS A 18 11.76 -11.59 19.59
CA HIS A 18 13.11 -11.71 19.06
C HIS A 18 13.11 -11.53 17.52
N PRO A 19 14.09 -10.80 16.92
CA PRO A 19 14.10 -10.50 15.49
C PRO A 19 14.01 -11.72 14.56
N THR A 20 14.54 -12.87 14.98
CA THR A 20 14.47 -14.11 14.20
C THR A 20 13.05 -14.61 14.01
N THR A 21 12.12 -14.30 14.94
CA THR A 21 10.71 -14.66 14.79
C THR A 21 10.09 -13.95 13.59
N TRP A 22 10.37 -12.65 13.42
CA TRP A 22 9.90 -11.84 12.30
C TRP A 22 10.54 -12.24 10.96
N LYS A 23 11.81 -12.67 10.99
CA LYS A 23 12.50 -13.20 9.81
C LYS A 23 11.93 -14.56 9.41
N ALA A 24 11.72 -15.46 10.37
CA ALA A 24 11.16 -16.78 10.13
C ALA A 24 9.71 -16.72 9.62
N SER A 25 8.93 -15.74 10.06
CA SER A 25 7.58 -15.49 9.57
C SER A 25 7.54 -14.69 8.25
N GLY A 26 8.69 -14.30 7.70
CA GLY A 26 8.78 -13.55 6.44
C GLY A 26 8.34 -12.09 6.51
N HIS A 27 8.03 -11.54 7.70
CA HIS A 27 7.60 -10.15 7.84
C HIS A 27 8.71 -9.18 7.45
N VAL A 28 9.97 -9.53 7.71
CA VAL A 28 11.11 -8.66 7.37
C VAL A 28 11.26 -8.47 5.85
N ASP A 29 10.90 -9.48 5.07
CA ASP A 29 11.18 -9.51 3.63
C ASP A 29 9.99 -9.10 2.77
N ASN A 30 8.77 -9.40 3.22
CA ASN A 30 7.56 -9.25 2.40
C ASN A 30 6.53 -8.27 2.97
N PHE A 31 6.67 -7.82 4.22
CA PHE A 31 5.68 -6.94 4.87
C PHE A 31 6.16 -5.48 4.83
N SER A 32 6.15 -4.89 3.63
CA SER A 32 6.51 -3.49 3.42
C SER A 32 5.70 -2.88 2.28
N ASP A 33 5.23 -1.65 2.49
CA ASP A 33 4.50 -0.89 1.47
C ASP A 33 5.44 0.12 0.77
N PRO A 34 5.31 0.33 -0.56
CA PRO A 34 6.07 1.36 -1.27
C PRO A 34 5.70 2.78 -0.81
N MET A 35 6.72 3.59 -0.52
CA MET A 35 6.57 4.98 -0.06
C MET A 35 7.25 5.95 -1.04
N ILE A 36 6.68 7.14 -1.21
CA ILE A 36 7.26 8.25 -1.97
C ILE A 36 7.52 9.46 -1.07
N ASP A 37 8.70 10.07 -1.23
CA ASP A 37 9.10 11.28 -0.51
C ASP A 37 8.81 12.51 -1.36
N ASN A 38 8.01 13.45 -0.84
CA ASN A 38 7.84 14.77 -1.44
C ASN A 38 8.91 15.73 -0.91
N LYS A 39 9.77 16.26 -1.79
CA LYS A 39 10.84 17.21 -1.43
C LYS A 39 10.33 18.58 -1.02
N ASP A 40 9.16 18.99 -1.50
CA ASP A 40 8.61 20.30 -1.20
C ASP A 40 7.93 20.32 0.19
N SER A 41 7.24 19.24 0.55
CA SER A 41 6.57 19.13 1.85
C SER A 41 7.31 18.32 2.91
N ASN A 42 8.43 17.67 2.55
CA ASN A 42 9.21 16.74 3.40
C ASN A 42 8.37 15.63 4.05
N LYS A 43 7.25 15.28 3.42
CA LYS A 43 6.34 14.23 3.89
C LYS A 43 6.52 12.97 3.05
N ARG A 44 6.27 11.84 3.71
CA ARG A 44 6.22 10.52 3.08
C ARG A 44 4.78 10.12 2.86
N TYR A 45 4.48 9.69 1.65
CA TYR A 45 3.15 9.21 1.28
C TYR A 45 3.24 7.76 0.83
N ARG A 46 2.24 6.95 1.18
CA ARG A 46 2.12 5.63 0.60
C ARG A 46 1.65 5.78 -0.85
N VAL A 47 2.24 4.99 -1.74
CA VAL A 47 2.00 5.10 -3.18
C VAL A 47 0.59 4.65 -3.56
N ASP A 48 0.09 3.59 -2.92
CA ASP A 48 -1.27 3.07 -3.11
C ASP A 48 -2.35 4.13 -2.83
N HIS A 49 -2.30 4.78 -1.67
CA HIS A 49 -3.26 5.80 -1.29
C HIS A 49 -3.25 7.01 -2.23
N LEU A 50 -2.06 7.39 -2.75
CA LEU A 50 -1.95 8.48 -3.72
C LEU A 50 -2.64 8.12 -5.03
N ILE A 51 -2.39 6.92 -5.56
CA ILE A 51 -2.98 6.48 -6.82
C ILE A 51 -4.49 6.26 -6.68
N GLU A 52 -4.94 5.70 -5.56
CA GLU A 52 -6.37 5.56 -5.23
C GLU A 52 -7.07 6.92 -5.16
N SER A 53 -6.48 7.90 -4.47
CA SER A 53 -7.06 9.25 -4.39
C SER A 53 -7.17 9.92 -5.77
N TYR A 54 -6.19 9.70 -6.65
CA TYR A 54 -6.24 10.19 -8.02
C TYR A 54 -7.31 9.47 -8.86
N ALA A 55 -7.46 8.16 -8.67
CA ALA A 55 -8.51 7.38 -9.32
C ALA A 55 -9.91 7.84 -8.88
N GLU A 56 -10.09 8.21 -7.61
CA GLU A 56 -11.33 8.82 -7.11
C GLU A 56 -11.63 10.17 -7.75
N GLU A 57 -10.62 11.04 -7.90
CA GLU A 57 -10.76 12.33 -8.62
C GLU A 57 -11.17 12.11 -10.09
N LEU A 58 -10.61 11.11 -10.76
CA LEU A 58 -10.96 10.76 -12.13
C LEU A 58 -12.39 10.22 -12.25
N LYS A 59 -12.83 9.39 -11.30
CA LYS A 59 -14.23 8.92 -11.21
C LYS A 59 -15.18 10.10 -11.01
N ALA A 60 -14.85 11.03 -10.12
CA ALA A 60 -15.64 12.25 -9.91
C ALA A 60 -15.70 13.15 -11.17
N ALA A 61 -14.65 13.14 -12.00
CA ALA A 61 -14.61 13.83 -13.28
C ALA A 61 -15.33 13.07 -14.43
N GLY A 62 -15.94 11.92 -14.16
CA GLY A 62 -16.69 11.10 -15.14
C GLY A 62 -15.81 10.25 -16.05
N LYS A 63 -14.55 10.01 -15.70
CA LYS A 63 -13.59 9.18 -16.46
C LYS A 63 -13.38 7.82 -15.79
N GLU A 64 -14.43 7.02 -15.74
CA GLU A 64 -14.43 5.72 -15.04
C GLU A 64 -13.43 4.73 -15.64
N GLN A 65 -13.32 4.64 -16.97
CA GLN A 65 -12.35 3.76 -17.63
C GLN A 65 -10.89 4.10 -17.28
N ASP A 66 -10.55 5.39 -17.24
CA ASP A 66 -9.17 5.80 -16.93
C ASP A 66 -8.81 5.48 -15.48
N ALA A 67 -9.78 5.63 -14.56
CA ALA A 67 -9.59 5.27 -13.16
C ALA A 67 -9.39 3.76 -12.96
N GLU A 68 -10.14 2.92 -13.67
CA GLU A 68 -9.96 1.46 -13.62
C GLU A 68 -8.61 1.03 -14.22
N ASN A 69 -8.19 1.63 -15.32
CA ASN A 69 -6.90 1.33 -15.95
C ASN A 69 -5.73 1.68 -15.02
N VAL A 70 -5.77 2.85 -14.38
CA VAL A 70 -4.71 3.29 -13.45
C VAL A 70 -4.61 2.36 -12.23
N LEU A 71 -5.74 1.89 -11.70
CA LEU A 71 -5.76 0.93 -10.59
C LEU A 71 -5.24 -0.45 -11.02
N ALA A 72 -5.63 -0.93 -12.21
CA ALA A 72 -5.14 -2.20 -12.74
C ALA A 72 -3.63 -2.15 -13.02
N ASP A 73 -3.12 -1.03 -13.55
CA ASP A 73 -1.69 -0.83 -13.77
C ASP A 73 -0.93 -0.77 -12.45
N MET A 74 -1.49 -0.13 -11.41
CA MET A 74 -0.94 -0.15 -10.06
C MET A 74 -0.82 -1.58 -9.52
N ASP A 75 -1.89 -2.38 -9.57
CA ASP A 75 -1.88 -3.76 -9.08
C ASP A 75 -0.86 -4.64 -9.82
N ASN A 76 -0.74 -4.45 -11.14
CA ASN A 76 0.23 -5.17 -11.96
C ASN A 76 1.69 -4.79 -11.64
N LEU A 77 1.94 -3.53 -11.30
CA LEU A 77 3.27 -3.03 -10.93
C LEU A 77 3.65 -3.43 -9.50
N LEU A 78 2.70 -3.39 -8.57
CA LEU A 78 2.86 -3.85 -7.19
C LEU A 78 3.13 -5.37 -7.15
N GLY A 79 2.39 -6.16 -7.93
CA GLY A 79 2.60 -7.62 -8.00
C GLY A 79 3.96 -8.04 -8.60
N LYS A 80 4.69 -7.11 -9.23
CA LYS A 80 6.03 -7.35 -9.80
C LYS A 80 7.16 -6.67 -9.01
N ASP A 81 6.84 -6.01 -7.89
CA ASP A 81 7.77 -5.19 -7.12
C ASP A 81 8.54 -4.14 -7.97
N ASP A 82 7.92 -3.62 -9.03
CA ASP A 82 8.56 -2.64 -9.93
C ASP A 82 8.38 -1.20 -9.44
N TYR A 83 9.24 -0.81 -8.50
CA TYR A 83 9.29 0.55 -7.95
C TYR A 83 9.61 1.64 -8.99
N ALA A 84 10.35 1.29 -10.06
CA ALA A 84 10.70 2.24 -11.10
C ALA A 84 9.50 2.52 -12.02
N GLY A 85 8.71 1.49 -12.32
CA GLY A 85 7.43 1.60 -13.03
C GLY A 85 6.43 2.47 -12.27
N LEU A 86 6.27 2.24 -10.96
CA LEU A 86 5.39 3.07 -10.12
C LEU A 86 5.77 4.56 -10.16
N LYS A 87 7.07 4.87 -10.10
CA LYS A 87 7.55 6.25 -10.21
C LYS A 87 7.19 6.89 -11.55
N LYS A 88 7.34 6.16 -12.66
CA LYS A 88 6.98 6.64 -14.00
C LYS A 88 5.49 6.91 -14.11
N LEU A 89 4.65 6.01 -13.61
CA LEU A 89 3.20 6.17 -13.61
C LEU A 89 2.77 7.46 -12.88
N ILE A 90 3.38 7.74 -11.72
CA ILE A 90 3.14 8.97 -10.95
C ILE A 90 3.59 10.22 -11.74
N GLU A 91 4.75 10.15 -12.40
CA GLU A 91 5.29 11.27 -13.20
C GLU A 91 4.46 11.54 -14.46
N GLU A 92 4.00 10.50 -15.15
CA GLU A 92 3.19 10.57 -16.37
C GLU A 92 1.81 11.18 -16.11
N HIS A 93 1.15 10.74 -15.04
CA HIS A 93 -0.16 11.26 -14.63
C HIS A 93 -0.09 12.57 -13.83
N LYS A 94 1.12 13.05 -13.51
CA LYS A 94 1.37 14.25 -12.69
C LYS A 94 0.55 14.26 -11.40
N ILE A 95 0.48 13.10 -10.74
CA ILE A 95 -0.29 12.94 -9.50
C ILE A 95 0.33 13.86 -8.45
N LYS A 96 -0.46 14.81 -7.97
CA LYS A 96 -0.01 15.74 -6.94
C LYS A 96 -0.15 15.08 -5.59
N CYS A 97 0.88 15.22 -4.76
CA CYS A 97 0.73 14.91 -3.34
C CYS A 97 -0.27 15.88 -2.71
N ALA A 98 -1.17 15.37 -1.88
CA ALA A 98 -2.04 16.20 -1.07
C ALA A 98 -1.18 16.91 0.00
N VAL A 99 -0.66 18.09 -0.37
CA VAL A 99 0.22 19.00 0.40
C VAL A 99 1.71 18.66 0.37
#